data_AF-A0A376X1L1-F1
#
_entry.id   AF-A0A376X1L1-F1
#
_cell.length_a   1.000
_cell.length_b   1.000
_cell.length_c   1.000
_cell.angle_alpha   90.00
_cell.angle_beta   90.00
_cell.angle_gamma   90.00
#
_symmetry.space_group_name_H-M   'P 1'
#
loop_
_entity.id
_entity.type
_entity.pdbx_description
1 polymer ?
#
loop_
_entity_poly.entity_id
_entity_poly.type
_entity_poly.pdbx_seq_one_letter_code
_entity_poly.pdbx_strand_id
1 'polypeptide(L)'
;MASVYSWIDTLKEVAAQQVSDQQLETARFRFPYNTPTSKEAYLYREIFEELFPLPSAAECVPGGPSVACSSAKAIEWDEAFKKMDDPSGRAVGVHQSAYK
;
A
#
# COMPACT_ATOMS: atom_id res chain seq x y z
N MET A 1 -4.63 -24.19 -7.16
CA MET A 1 -5.10 -23.86 -5.80
C MET A 1 -4.93 -22.38 -5.60
N ALA A 2 -5.92 -21.67 -5.06
CA ALA A 2 -5.72 -20.26 -4.72
C ALA A 2 -4.75 -20.20 -3.52
N SER A 3 -3.56 -19.67 -3.74
CA SER A 3 -2.60 -19.34 -2.69
C SER A 3 -3.29 -18.46 -1.64
N VAL A 4 -2.93 -18.59 -0.36
CA VAL A 4 -3.40 -17.72 0.73
C VAL A 4 -3.14 -16.22 0.44
N TYR A 5 -2.33 -15.90 -0.57
CA TYR A 5 -2.02 -14.54 -1.02
C TYR A 5 -2.84 -14.04 -2.22
N SER A 6 -3.66 -14.88 -2.87
CA SER A 6 -4.36 -14.48 -4.10
C SER A 6 -5.32 -13.30 -3.89
N TRP A 7 -5.85 -13.12 -2.68
CA TRP A 7 -6.71 -11.98 -2.36
C TRP A 7 -5.95 -10.65 -2.42
N ILE A 8 -4.64 -10.63 -2.12
CA ILE A 8 -3.81 -9.42 -2.21
C ILE A 8 -3.59 -9.05 -3.68
N ASP A 9 -3.32 -10.05 -4.51
CA ASP A 9 -3.19 -9.85 -5.95
C ASP A 9 -4.50 -9.31 -6.54
N THR A 10 -5.65 -9.85 -6.10
CA THR A 10 -6.98 -9.32 -6.48
C THR A 10 -7.17 -7.86 -6.06
N LEU A 11 -6.72 -7.44 -4.88
CA LEU A 11 -6.82 -6.02 -4.47
C LEU A 11 -6.03 -5.11 -5.40
N LYS A 12 -4.82 -5.52 -5.80
CA LYS A 12 -3.99 -4.79 -6.76
C LYS A 12 -4.64 -4.73 -8.15
N GLU A 13 -5.21 -5.84 -8.61
CA GLU A 13 -5.93 -5.91 -9.89
C GLU A 13 -7.15 -4.98 -9.90
N VAL A 14 -7.96 -5.02 -8.84
CA VAL A 14 -9.14 -4.16 -8.68
C VAL A 14 -8.72 -2.69 -8.62
N ALA A 15 -7.66 -2.35 -7.90
CA ALA A 15 -7.13 -1.00 -7.86
C ALA A 15 -6.59 -0.54 -9.22
N ALA A 16 -5.94 -1.42 -9.98
CA ALA A 16 -5.44 -1.12 -11.32
C ALA A 16 -6.55 -0.83 -12.33
N GLN A 17 -7.75 -1.40 -12.13
CA GLN A 17 -8.94 -1.13 -12.95
C GLN A 17 -9.64 0.18 -12.57
N GLN A 18 -9.56 0.62 -11.31
CA GLN A 18 -10.26 1.80 -10.81
C GLN A 18 -9.42 3.08 -10.87
N VAL A 19 -8.10 2.97 -10.72
CA VAL A 19 -7.18 4.11 -10.69
C VAL A 19 -6.36 4.14 -11.99
N SER A 20 -6.48 5.23 -12.74
CA SER A 20 -5.68 5.49 -13.93
C SER A 20 -4.24 5.88 -13.59
N ASP A 21 -3.33 5.70 -14.54
CA ASP A 21 -1.93 6.15 -14.38
C ASP A 21 -1.86 7.67 -14.20
N GLN A 22 -2.72 8.42 -14.90
CA GLN A 22 -2.81 9.87 -14.79
C GLN A 22 -3.26 10.33 -13.39
N GLN A 23 -4.24 9.64 -12.77
CA GLN A 23 -4.63 9.92 -11.39
C GLN A 23 -3.45 9.74 -10.44
N LEU A 24 -2.68 8.66 -10.60
CA LEU A 24 -1.51 8.39 -9.76
C LEU A 24 -0.40 9.43 -9.99
N GLU A 25 -0.09 9.76 -11.24
CA GLU A 25 0.93 10.76 -11.61
C GLU A 25 0.61 12.15 -11.02
N THR A 26 -0.68 12.48 -10.93
CA THR A 26 -1.17 13.75 -10.38
C THR A 26 -1.57 13.67 -8.91
N ALA A 27 -1.35 12.56 -8.23
CA ALA A 27 -1.84 12.29 -6.87
C ALA A 27 -1.44 13.38 -5.86
N ARG A 28 -0.23 13.94 -5.98
CA ARG A 28 0.28 15.01 -5.09
C ARG A 28 -0.60 16.27 -5.04
N PHE A 29 -1.36 16.54 -6.10
CA PHE A 29 -2.23 17.72 -6.17
C PHE A 29 -3.54 17.48 -5.44
N ARG A 30 -4.00 16.23 -5.38
CA ARG A 30 -5.22 15.82 -4.66
C ARG A 30 -4.94 15.49 -3.19
N PHE A 31 -3.87 14.74 -2.96
CA PHE A 31 -3.48 14.21 -1.65
C PHE A 31 -2.09 14.75 -1.25
N PRO A 32 -1.98 16.02 -0.83
CA PRO A 32 -0.68 16.62 -0.50
C PRO A 32 -0.06 16.07 0.79
N TYR A 33 -0.87 15.53 1.70
CA TYR A 33 -0.42 14.85 2.92
C TYR A 33 -0.45 13.33 2.71
N ASN A 34 0.66 12.64 2.98
CA ASN A 34 0.82 11.20 2.74
C ASN A 34 0.38 10.79 1.33
N THR A 35 0.99 11.41 0.31
CA THR A 35 0.70 11.14 -1.10
C THR A 35 0.84 9.65 -1.42
N PRO A 36 -0.19 8.99 -1.99
CA PRO A 36 -0.09 7.60 -2.38
C PRO A 36 0.89 7.41 -3.55
N THR A 37 1.70 6.37 -3.48
CA THR A 37 2.74 6.03 -4.48
C THR A 37 2.35 4.84 -5.36
N SER A 38 1.24 4.17 -5.07
CA SER A 38 0.69 3.06 -5.83
C SER A 38 -0.82 3.24 -6.06
N LYS A 39 -1.36 2.57 -7.09
CA LYS A 39 -2.81 2.57 -7.37
C LYS A 39 -3.64 1.97 -6.24
N GLU A 40 -3.11 0.93 -5.59
CA GLU A 40 -3.71 0.31 -4.42
C GLU A 40 -3.83 1.31 -3.26
N ALA A 41 -2.74 2.00 -2.91
CA ALA A 41 -2.76 3.04 -1.88
C ALA A 41 -3.65 4.23 -2.27
N TYR A 42 -3.70 4.58 -3.56
CA TYR A 42 -4.58 5.64 -4.05
C TYR A 42 -6.05 5.27 -3.84
N LEU A 43 -6.47 4.06 -4.23
CA LEU A 43 -7.85 3.60 -4.03
C LEU A 43 -8.21 3.57 -2.54
N TYR A 44 -7.31 3.12 -1.66
CA TYR A 44 -7.55 3.18 -0.21
C TYR A 44 -7.68 4.61 0.30
N ARG A 45 -6.88 5.53 -0.23
CA ARG A 45 -6.97 6.95 0.12
C ARG A 45 -8.29 7.58 -0.33
N GLU A 46 -8.82 7.20 -1.49
CA GLU A 46 -10.15 7.63 -1.94
C GLU A 46 -11.24 7.13 -0.98
N ILE A 47 -11.26 5.83 -0.68
CA ILE A 47 -12.22 5.23 0.26
C ILE A 47 -12.12 5.91 1.63
N PHE A 48 -10.91 6.20 2.11
CA PHE A 48 -10.70 6.91 3.37
C PHE A 48 -11.32 8.32 3.34
N GLU A 49 -11.08 9.13 2.30
CA GLU A 49 -11.64 10.49 2.22
C GLU A 49 -13.16 10.50 2.02
N GLU A 50 -13.74 9.49 1.38
CA GLU A 50 -15.20 9.31 1.31
C GLU A 50 -15.83 9.12 2.70
N LEU A 51 -15.14 8.38 3.59
CA LEU A 51 -15.61 8.10 4.95
C LEU A 51 -15.23 9.20 5.95
N PHE A 52 -14.08 9.85 5.73
CA PHE A 52 -13.46 10.84 6.62
C PHE A 52 -13.01 12.08 5.84
N PRO A 53 -13.94 12.96 5.43
CA PRO A 53 -13.67 14.03 4.47
C PRO A 53 -12.87 15.21 5.05
N LEU A 54 -12.61 15.22 6.37
CA LEU A 54 -11.88 16.30 7.01
C LEU A 54 -10.37 16.13 6.82
N PRO A 55 -9.62 17.17 6.40
CA PRO A 55 -8.16 17.10 6.27
C PRO A 55 -7.44 16.62 7.53
N SER A 56 -7.94 17.03 8.71
CA SER A 56 -7.40 16.61 10.00
C SER A 56 -7.50 15.11 10.27
N ALA A 57 -8.43 14.40 9.61
CA ALA A 57 -8.51 12.95 9.73
C ALA A 57 -7.29 12.26 9.10
N ALA A 58 -6.82 12.76 7.96
CA ALA A 58 -5.61 12.25 7.31
C ALA A 58 -4.37 12.51 8.19
N GLU A 59 -4.29 13.67 8.85
CA GLU A 59 -3.18 14.02 9.76
C GLU A 59 -3.03 13.07 10.95
N CYS A 60 -4.12 12.45 11.40
CA CYS A 60 -4.10 11.42 12.44
C CYS A 60 -3.50 10.08 11.98
N VAL A 61 -3.32 9.88 10.68
CA VAL A 61 -2.74 8.65 10.12
C VAL A 61 -1.23 8.83 9.97
N PRO A 62 -0.42 8.05 10.71
CA PRO A 62 1.03 8.10 10.57
C PRO A 62 1.42 7.65 9.15
N GLY A 63 2.23 8.46 8.48
CA GLY A 63 2.77 8.15 7.16
C GLY A 63 4.16 7.54 7.21
N GLY A 64 4.68 7.22 6.02
CA GLY A 64 6.05 6.76 5.82
C GLY A 64 6.17 5.24 5.59
N PRO A 65 7.40 4.75 5.35
CA PRO A 65 7.63 3.34 5.04
C PRO A 65 7.24 2.43 6.21
N SER A 66 6.50 1.36 5.92
CA SER A 66 6.13 0.31 6.89
C SER A 66 6.08 -1.06 6.23
N VAL A 67 6.32 -2.12 6.99
CA VAL A 67 6.10 -3.51 6.56
C VAL A 67 5.17 -4.17 7.57
N ALA A 68 4.04 -4.72 7.12
CA ALA A 68 3.01 -5.32 7.98
C ALA A 68 2.65 -4.40 9.16
N CYS A 69 2.56 -4.94 10.38
CA CYS A 69 2.21 -4.20 11.59
C CYS A 69 3.42 -3.50 12.26
N SER A 70 4.50 -3.24 11.52
CA SER A 70 5.75 -2.71 12.08
C SER A 70 5.99 -1.24 11.72
N SER A 71 6.81 -0.57 12.52
CA SER A 71 7.24 0.80 12.24
C SER A 71 8.32 0.82 11.16
N ALA A 72 8.64 2.02 10.66
CA ALA A 72 9.78 2.23 9.75
C ALA A 72 11.10 1.64 10.27
N LYS A 73 11.24 1.46 11.59
CA LYS A 73 12.42 0.85 12.20
C LYS A 73 12.64 -0.60 11.74
N ALA A 74 11.58 -1.35 11.47
CA ALA A 74 11.70 -2.73 11.03
C ALA A 74 12.26 -2.85 9.60
N ILE A 75 12.05 -1.83 8.77
CA ILE A 75 12.66 -1.77 7.42
C ILE A 75 14.18 -1.67 7.51
N GLU A 76 14.72 -1.11 8.60
CA GLU A 76 16.16 -1.04 8.81
C GLU A 76 16.79 -2.38 9.23
N TRP A 77 15.99 -3.36 9.65
CA TRP A 77 16.50 -4.63 10.19
C TRP A 77 16.97 -5.60 9.11
N ASP A 78 16.47 -5.45 7.88
CA ASP A 78 16.86 -6.29 6.74
C ASP A 78 16.90 -5.47 5.45
N GLU A 79 18.01 -5.57 4.72
CA GLU A 79 18.17 -4.93 3.41
C GLU A 79 17.12 -5.40 2.38
N ALA A 80 16.58 -6.62 2.54
CA ALA A 80 15.49 -7.12 1.71
C ALA A 80 14.22 -6.28 1.90
N PHE A 81 13.92 -5.83 3.12
CA PHE A 81 12.75 -4.96 3.38
C PHE A 81 12.91 -3.57 2.81
N LYS A 82 14.15 -3.05 2.71
CA LYS A 82 14.40 -1.74 2.08
C LYS A 82 14.10 -1.72 0.58
N LYS A 83 14.16 -2.88 -0.09
CA LYS A 83 14.02 -2.99 -1.55
C LYS A 83 12.65 -3.50 -1.99
N MET A 84 11.70 -3.68 -1.07
CA MET A 84 10.40 -4.28 -1.36
C MET A 84 9.27 -3.35 -0.96
N ASP A 85 8.52 -2.88 -1.96
CA ASP A 85 7.30 -2.11 -1.79
C ASP A 85 6.08 -3.05 -1.65
N ASP A 86 6.17 -3.94 -0.66
CA ASP A 86 5.14 -4.93 -0.38
C ASP A 86 4.73 -4.92 1.09
N PRO A 87 3.66 -4.18 1.43
CA PRO A 87 3.27 -3.97 2.82
C PRO A 87 2.79 -5.26 3.49
N SER A 88 2.49 -6.33 2.74
CA SER A 88 2.02 -7.60 3.32
C SER A 88 3.12 -8.43 3.99
N GLY A 89 4.40 -8.07 3.82
CA GLY A 89 5.53 -8.82 4.36
C GLY A 89 5.76 -10.19 3.70
N ARG A 90 5.02 -10.55 2.65
CA ARG A 90 5.19 -11.86 1.96
C ARG A 90 6.55 -12.02 1.29
N ALA A 91 7.23 -10.91 1.06
CA ALA A 91 8.35 -10.84 0.15
C ALA A 91 9.70 -11.25 0.80
N VAL A 92 9.73 -11.73 2.05
CA VAL A 92 10.93 -12.30 2.70
C VAL A 92 11.31 -13.72 2.22
N GLY A 93 10.77 -14.21 1.10
CA GLY A 93 11.10 -15.52 0.53
C GLY A 93 10.60 -16.75 1.31
N VAL A 94 10.23 -16.58 2.59
CA VAL A 94 9.71 -17.63 3.47
C VAL A 94 8.31 -18.14 3.07
N HIS A 95 7.60 -17.41 2.23
CA HIS A 95 6.23 -17.73 1.79
C HIS A 95 6.14 -18.32 0.37
N GLN A 96 7.26 -18.60 -0.29
CA GLN A 96 7.26 -19.12 -1.67
C GLN A 96 6.52 -20.45 -1.84
N SER A 97 6.45 -21.26 -0.77
CA SER A 97 5.71 -22.53 -0.79
C SER A 97 4.19 -22.35 -0.98
N ALA A 98 3.64 -21.17 -0.67
CA ALA A 98 2.22 -20.90 -0.83
C ALA A 98 1.79 -20.73 -2.31
N TYR A 99 2.74 -20.52 -3.22
CA TYR A 99 2.50 -20.37 -4.66
C TYR A 99 2.67 -21.66 -5.47
N LYS A 100 2.93 -22.79 -4.81
CA LYS A 100 3.03 -24.12 -5.45
C LYS A 100 1.69 -24.83 -5.50
#